data_AF-A0A939JM32-F1
#
_entry.id   AF-A0A939JM32-F1
#
_cell.length_a   1.000
_cell.length_b   1.000
_cell.length_c   1.000
_cell.angle_alpha   90.00
_cell.angle_beta   90.00
_cell.angle_gamma   90.00
#
_symmetry.space_group_name_H-M   'P 1'
#
loop_
_entity.id
_entity.type
_entity.pdbx_description
1 polymer ?
#
loop_
_entity_poly.entity_id
_entity_poly.type
_entity_poly.pdbx_seq_one_letter_code
_entity_poly.pdbx_strand_id
1 'polypeptide(L)' 'MCRSIKTLRPPVLPEEATEDDIRAAALQYVRKVSGFRAPAAHNREVFDRAVQEIADA' A
#
# COMPACT_ATOMS: atom_id res chain seq x y z
N MET A 1 3.09 -3.61 -15.93
CA MET A 1 2.33 -2.93 -14.87
C MET A 1 1.90 -3.97 -13.84
N CYS A 2 2.35 -3.89 -12.59
CA CYS A 2 1.92 -4.84 -11.56
C CYS A 2 0.41 -4.75 -11.40
N ARG A 3 -0.30 -5.87 -11.56
CA ARG A 3 -1.78 -5.94 -11.53
C ARG A 3 -2.42 -5.43 -10.23
N SER A 4 -1.60 -5.17 -9.20
CA SER A 4 -2.02 -4.76 -7.86
C SER A 4 -1.90 -3.27 -7.59
N ILE A 5 -1.36 -2.45 -8.50
CA ILE A 5 -1.25 -1.00 -8.31
C ILE A 5 -2.48 -0.32 -8.92
N LYS A 6 -3.34 0.26 -8.08
CA LYS A 6 -4.54 1.01 -8.49
C LYS A 6 -4.26 2.51 -8.53
N THR A 7 -4.85 3.21 -9.49
CA THR A 7 -4.82 4.68 -9.56
C THR A 7 -5.95 5.23 -8.69
N LEU A 8 -5.62 5.96 -7.63
CA LEU A 8 -6.58 6.50 -6.66
C LEU A 8 -6.97 7.96 -6.94
N ARG A 9 -6.93 8.39 -8.19
CA ARG A 9 -7.26 9.77 -8.60
C ARG A 9 -8.21 9.79 -9.79
N PRO A 10 -9.00 10.87 -9.95
CA PRO A 10 -9.80 11.07 -11.15
C PRO A 10 -8.93 11.11 -12.43
N PRO A 11 -9.44 10.63 -13.58
CA PRO A 11 -10.78 10.06 -13.83
C PRO A 11 -10.88 8.54 -13.56
N VAL A 12 -9.78 7.89 -13.14
CA VAL A 12 -9.76 6.43 -12.98
C VAL A 12 -10.58 5.99 -11.77
N LEU A 13 -10.46 6.73 -10.68
CA LEU A 13 -11.37 6.65 -9.55
C LEU A 13 -12.38 7.80 -9.67
N PRO A 14 -13.66 7.53 -9.95
CA PRO A 14 -14.67 8.57 -10.12
C PRO A 14 -15.10 9.21 -8.79
N GLU A 15 -14.90 8.49 -7.69
CA GLU A 15 -15.17 8.94 -6.32
C GLU A 15 -13.85 9.26 -5.58
N GLU A 16 -13.95 9.86 -4.40
CA GLU A 16 -12.77 10.08 -3.55
C GLU A 16 -12.19 8.75 -3.06
N ALA A 17 -10.86 8.69 -2.94
CA ALA A 17 -10.19 7.51 -2.41
C ALA A 17 -10.53 7.32 -0.93
N THR A 18 -10.91 6.09 -0.57
CA THR A 18 -11.18 5.74 0.82
C THR A 18 -9.87 5.48 1.59
N GLU A 19 -9.93 5.51 2.92
CA GLU A 19 -8.79 5.12 3.77
C GLU A 19 -8.32 3.68 3.47
N ASP A 20 -9.26 2.77 3.17
CA ASP A 20 -8.95 1.40 2.79
C ASP A 20 -8.22 1.32 1.45
N ASP A 21 -8.59 2.17 0.48
CA ASP A 21 -7.89 2.26 -0.81
C ASP A 21 -6.45 2.75 -0.62
N ILE A 22 -6.27 3.79 0.21
CA ILE A 22 -4.94 4.36 0.52
C ILE A 22 -4.08 3.31 1.23
N ARG A 23 -4.62 2.65 2.27
CA ARG A 23 -3.94 1.58 2.99
C ARG A 23 -3.58 0.42 2.08
N ALA A 24 -4.48 0.02 1.18
CA ALA A 24 -4.21 -1.03 0.20
C ALA A 24 -3.09 -0.61 -0.77
N ALA A 25 -3.06 0.64 -1.22
CA ALA A 25 -2.00 1.16 -2.07
C ALA A 25 -0.65 1.20 -1.33
N ALA A 26 -0.62 1.68 -0.08
CA ALA A 26 0.56 1.68 0.77
C ALA A 26 1.11 0.26 0.97
N LEU A 27 0.26 -0.72 1.27
CA LEU A 27 0.65 -2.13 1.37
C LEU A 27 1.32 -2.65 0.10
N GLN A 28 0.76 -2.34 -1.07
CA GLN A 28 1.33 -2.78 -2.35
C GLN A 28 2.65 -2.08 -2.66
N TYR A 29 2.78 -0.80 -2.28
CA TYR A 29 4.02 -0.06 -2.39
C TYR A 29 5.12 -0.69 -1.54
N VAL A 30 4.87 -0.94 -0.24
CA VAL A 30 5.85 -1.57 0.66
C VAL A 30 6.25 -2.96 0.16
N ARG A 31 5.30 -3.78 -0.29
CA ARG A 31 5.60 -5.09 -0.91
C ARG A 31 6.51 -4.96 -2.13
N LYS A 32 6.26 -3.95 -2.97
CA LYS A 32 7.01 -3.72 -4.21
C LYS A 32 8.43 -3.24 -3.93
N VAL A 33 8.60 -2.31 -2.99
CA VAL A 33 9.90 -1.73 -2.62
C VAL A 33 10.75 -2.74 -1.84
N SER A 34 10.15 -3.43 -0.87
CA SER A 34 10.86 -4.42 -0.05
C SER A 34 11.16 -5.73 -0.77
N GLY A 35 10.41 -6.06 -1.83
CA GLY A 35 10.46 -7.36 -2.49
C GLY A 35 9.75 -8.49 -1.72
N PHE A 36 9.18 -8.19 -0.54
CA PHE A 36 8.45 -9.18 0.26
C PHE A 36 6.98 -9.20 -0.12
N ARG A 37 6.47 -10.38 -0.50
CA ARG A 37 5.02 -10.59 -0.65
C ARG A 37 4.31 -10.67 0.71
N ALA A 38 4.98 -11.25 1.69
CA ALA A 38 4.60 -11.28 3.09
C ALA A 38 5.86 -11.10 3.94
N PRO A 39 5.83 -10.26 5.00
CA PRO A 39 6.99 -10.10 5.88
C PRO A 39 7.26 -11.38 6.66
N ALA A 40 8.54 -11.66 6.91
CA ALA A 40 8.93 -12.64 7.91
C ALA A 40 8.49 -12.17 9.30
N ALA A 41 8.29 -13.10 10.24
CA ALA A 41 7.79 -12.78 11.58
C ALA A 41 8.61 -11.69 12.29
N HIS A 42 9.95 -11.73 12.17
CA HIS A 42 10.84 -10.74 12.79
C HIS A 42 10.79 -9.35 12.13
N ASN A 43 10.32 -9.25 10.88
CA ASN A 43 10.21 -7.98 10.14
C ASN A 43 8.79 -7.41 10.16
N ARG A 44 7.84 -8.12 10.78
CA ARG A 44 6.41 -7.79 10.69
C ARG A 44 6.10 -6.41 11.24
N GLU A 45 6.65 -6.06 12.39
CA GLU A 45 6.43 -4.76 13.01
C GLU A 45 6.93 -3.60 12.13
N VAL A 46 8.16 -3.70 11.59
CA VAL A 46 8.73 -2.67 10.72
C VAL A 46 7.95 -2.56 9.41
N PHE A 47 7.52 -3.70 8.87
CA PHE A 47 6.70 -3.74 7.66
C PHE A 47 5.35 -3.07 7.87
N ASP A 48 4.63 -3.43 8.94
CA ASP A 48 3.32 -2.89 9.27
C ASP A 48 3.40 -1.39 9.59
N ARG A 49 4.45 -0.96 10.30
CA ARG A 49 4.72 0.46 10.55
C ARG A 49 4.94 1.25 9.26
N ALA A 50 5.76 0.72 8.34
CA ALA A 50 6.01 1.38 7.05
C ALA A 50 4.72 1.51 6.22
N VAL A 51 3.82 0.53 6.27
CA VAL A 51 2.51 0.62 5.61
C VAL A 51 1.67 1.73 6.23
N GLN A 52 1.65 1.85 7.56
CA GLN A 52 0.89 2.89 8.26
C GLN A 52 1.45 4.29 7.98
N GLU A 53 2.76 4.49 8.09
CA GLU A 53 3.43 5.77 7.82
C GLU A 53 3.16 6.28 6.40
N ILE A 54 3.08 5.38 5.42
CA ILE A 54 2.79 5.75 4.03
C ILE A 54 1.31 6.00 3.80
N ALA A 55 0.43 5.33 4.53
CA ALA A 55 -1.02 5.55 4.44
C ALA A 55 -1.45 6.90 5.03
N ASP A 56 -0.70 7.43 5.99
CA ASP A 56 -1.01 8.68 6.71
C ASP A 56 -0.29 9.93 6.15
N ALA A 57 0.57 9.77 5.13
CA ALA A 57 1.41 10.84 4.55
C ALA A 57 0.71 11.64 3.45
#